data_AF-A0A2S8GLH4-F1
#
_entry.id   AF-A0A2S8GLH4-F1
#
_cell.length_a   1.000
_cell.length_b   1.000
_cell.length_c   1.000
_cell.angle_alpha   90.00
_cell.angle_beta   90.00
_cell.angle_gamma   90.00
#
_symmetry.space_group_name_H-M   'P 1'
#
loop_
_entity.id
_entity.type
_entity.pdbx_description
1 polymer ?
#
loop_
_entity_poly.entity_id
_entity_poly.type
_entity_poly.pdbx_seq_one_letter_code
_entity_poly.pdbx_strand_id
1 'polypeptide(L)'
;MLKEISCPDCHWHRLVGTAEKLRLLHQVGMLRRSENPDAALIEELFQRSSRKLTCDECGRVGLRIDYPRDEEEDWGDGRVCEQCRRTIPQERLEALPDTKICIACQQKDEEGVDDTMPDFCPKCGEIMMQGTSRGGGLTRYRLRCPRCG
;
A
#
# COMPACT_ATOMS: atom_id res chain seq x y z
N MET A 1 -19.43 16.14 2.76
CA MET A 1 -18.94 15.12 3.71
C MET A 1 -17.46 14.89 3.47
N LEU A 2 -16.66 14.87 4.54
CA LEU A 2 -15.24 14.54 4.46
C LEU A 2 -15.06 13.04 4.25
N LYS A 3 -14.03 12.65 3.49
CA LYS A 3 -13.57 11.27 3.35
C LYS A 3 -12.07 11.23 3.61
N GLU A 4 -11.58 10.10 4.07
CA GLU A 4 -10.14 9.85 4.18
C GLU A 4 -9.75 8.93 3.03
N ILE A 5 -8.66 9.26 2.34
CA ILE A 5 -8.03 8.36 1.38
C ILE A 5 -6.71 7.87 1.93
N SER A 6 -6.39 6.59 1.71
CA SER A 6 -5.12 5.99 2.13
C SER A 6 -4.52 5.12 1.03
N CYS A 7 -3.20 5.17 0.91
CA CYS A 7 -2.43 4.34 0.00
C CYS A 7 -2.08 3.01 0.70
N PRO A 8 -2.42 1.85 0.10
CA PRO A 8 -2.08 0.56 0.70
C PRO A 8 -0.57 0.24 0.69
N ASP A 9 0.24 1.05 0.00
CA ASP A 9 1.65 0.78 -0.27
C ASP A 9 2.59 1.62 0.59
N CYS A 10 2.51 2.95 0.45
CA CYS A 10 3.35 3.87 1.22
C CYS A 10 2.67 4.40 2.48
N HIS A 11 1.43 3.97 2.76
CA HIS A 11 0.64 4.36 3.95
C HIS A 11 0.32 5.86 4.05
N TRP A 12 0.58 6.60 2.97
CA TRP A 12 0.14 7.97 2.82
C TRP A 12 -1.38 8.05 2.96
N HIS A 13 -1.85 9.05 3.69
CA HIS A 13 -3.26 9.31 3.88
C HIS A 13 -3.55 10.80 3.90
N ARG A 14 -4.75 11.18 3.50
CA ARG A 14 -5.24 12.56 3.62
C ARG A 14 -6.75 12.64 3.71
N LEU A 15 -7.23 13.73 4.30
CA LEU A 15 -8.64 14.12 4.26
C LEU A 15 -8.96 14.82 2.94
N VAL A 16 -10.08 14.43 2.33
CA VAL A 16 -10.59 14.99 1.09
C VAL A 16 -12.03 15.48 1.27
N GLY A 17 -12.22 16.79 1.06
CA GLY A 17 -13.53 17.40 0.93
C GLY A 17 -14.10 17.26 -0.47
N THR A 18 -15.32 17.76 -0.69
CA THR A 18 -16.04 17.64 -1.97
C THR A 18 -15.27 18.22 -3.16
N ALA A 19 -14.63 19.38 -3.00
CA ALA A 19 -13.84 20.02 -4.05
C ALA A 19 -12.61 19.17 -4.45
N GLU A 20 -11.95 18.55 -3.48
CA GLU A 20 -10.81 17.66 -3.72
C GLU A 20 -11.24 16.35 -4.39
N LYS A 21 -12.38 15.79 -3.99
CA LYS A 21 -12.98 14.63 -4.68
C LYS A 21 -13.24 14.93 -6.16
N LEU A 22 -13.78 16.11 -6.46
CA LEU A 22 -14.01 16.55 -7.84
C LEU A 22 -12.69 16.66 -8.62
N ARG A 23 -11.65 17.28 -8.03
CA ARG A 23 -10.32 17.38 -8.66
C ARG A 23 -9.74 16.01 -9.00
N LEU A 24 -9.78 15.08 -8.04
CA LEU A 24 -9.30 13.71 -8.23
C LEU A 24 -10.09 12.97 -9.32
N LEU A 25 -11.42 13.13 -9.35
CA LEU A 25 -12.28 12.57 -10.39
C LEU A 25 -11.94 13.15 -11.78
N HIS A 26 -11.64 14.44 -11.87
CA HIS A 26 -11.22 15.07 -13.13
C HIS A 26 -9.85 14.57 -13.61
N GLN A 27 -8.89 14.34 -12.70
CA GLN A 27 -7.58 13.76 -13.03
C GLN A 27 -7.70 12.38 -13.66
N VAL A 28 -8.60 11.52 -13.15
CA VAL A 28 -8.87 10.20 -13.74
C VAL A 28 -9.78 10.25 -14.97
N GLY A 29 -10.13 11.45 -15.43
CA GLY A 29 -10.91 11.69 -16.64
C GLY A 29 -12.43 11.52 -16.50
N MET A 30 -12.95 11.44 -15.28
CA MET A 30 -14.39 11.45 -15.01
C MET A 30 -14.92 12.88 -14.93
N LEU A 31 -16.23 13.06 -15.15
CA LEU A 31 -16.95 14.34 -15.00
C LEU A 31 -16.44 15.53 -15.85
N ARG A 32 -15.62 15.28 -16.88
CA ARG A 32 -15.03 16.33 -17.76
C ARG A 32 -16.03 17.30 -18.40
N ARG A 33 -17.29 16.90 -18.58
CA ARG A 33 -18.33 17.67 -19.28
C ARG A 33 -19.40 18.25 -18.35
N SER A 34 -19.33 17.93 -17.06
CA SER A 34 -20.26 18.43 -16.04
C SER A 34 -19.53 19.47 -15.22
N GLU A 35 -19.85 20.75 -15.43
CA GLU A 35 -19.21 21.86 -14.71
C GLU A 35 -19.61 21.90 -13.23
N ASN A 36 -20.81 21.44 -12.88
CA ASN A 36 -21.30 21.44 -11.51
C ASN A 36 -22.14 20.17 -11.20
N PRO A 37 -21.50 19.00 -11.08
CA PRO A 37 -22.18 17.77 -10.74
C PRO A 37 -22.68 17.81 -9.28
N ASP A 38 -23.82 17.18 -9.04
CA ASP A 38 -24.41 17.11 -7.71
C ASP A 38 -23.47 16.41 -6.72
N ALA A 39 -23.49 16.85 -5.46
CA ALA A 39 -22.64 16.34 -4.40
C ALA A 39 -22.85 14.83 -4.16
N ALA A 40 -24.09 14.34 -4.31
CA ALA A 40 -24.38 12.91 -4.19
C ALA A 40 -23.70 12.09 -5.30
N LEU A 41 -23.71 12.61 -6.54
CA LEU A 41 -23.06 11.97 -7.69
C LEU A 41 -21.53 11.95 -7.53
N ILE A 42 -20.95 13.07 -7.04
CA ILE A 42 -19.52 13.14 -6.74
C ILE A 42 -19.14 12.05 -5.72
N GLU A 43 -19.93 11.87 -4.66
CA GLU A 43 -19.66 10.88 -3.63
C GLU A 43 -19.70 9.44 -4.16
N GLU A 44 -20.75 9.09 -4.90
CA GLU A 44 -20.92 7.75 -5.48
C GLU A 44 -19.79 7.41 -6.45
N LEU A 45 -19.46 8.35 -7.35
CA LEU A 45 -18.38 8.18 -8.31
C LEU A 45 -17.04 8.09 -7.61
N PHE A 46 -16.78 8.93 -6.60
CA PHE A 46 -15.55 8.91 -5.83
C PHE A 46 -15.34 7.52 -5.20
N GLN A 47 -16.35 6.98 -4.51
CA GLN A 47 -16.28 5.66 -3.88
C GLN A 47 -15.98 4.54 -4.91
N ARG A 48 -16.66 4.57 -6.06
CA ARG A 48 -16.44 3.59 -7.16
C ARG A 48 -15.10 3.75 -7.86
N SER A 49 -14.56 4.96 -7.88
CA SER A 49 -13.33 5.29 -8.58
C SER A 49 -12.05 5.04 -7.77
N SER A 50 -12.17 4.63 -6.49
CA SER A 50 -11.04 4.24 -5.60
C SER A 50 -9.92 3.49 -6.31
N ARG A 51 -10.27 2.46 -7.09
CA ARG A 51 -9.34 1.60 -7.84
C ARG A 51 -8.59 2.28 -8.98
N LYS A 52 -9.01 3.49 -9.39
CA LYS A 52 -8.42 4.28 -10.47
C LYS A 52 -7.65 5.50 -9.96
N LEU A 53 -7.82 5.84 -8.68
CA LEU A 53 -7.11 6.94 -8.06
C LEU A 53 -5.63 6.58 -7.88
N THR A 54 -4.76 7.56 -8.10
CA THR A 54 -3.31 7.41 -7.99
C THR A 54 -2.83 8.04 -6.69
N CYS A 55 -1.89 7.39 -6.01
CA CYS A 55 -1.22 7.96 -4.86
C CYS A 55 -0.27 9.09 -5.29
N ASP A 56 -0.34 10.23 -4.59
CA ASP A 56 0.53 11.38 -4.86
C ASP A 56 2.00 11.16 -4.45
N GLU A 57 2.25 10.27 -3.48
CA GLU A 57 3.60 9.97 -2.97
C GLU A 57 4.32 8.89 -3.79
N CYS A 58 3.70 7.71 -3.95
CA CYS A 58 4.35 6.57 -4.60
C CYS A 58 3.86 6.28 -6.02
N GLY A 59 2.86 7.01 -6.51
CA GLY A 59 2.31 6.80 -7.86
C GLY A 59 1.49 5.52 -8.03
N ARG A 60 1.26 4.73 -6.96
CA ARG A 60 0.47 3.50 -7.04
C ARG A 60 -1.01 3.80 -7.31
N VAL A 61 -1.61 3.01 -8.18
CA VAL A 61 -3.05 3.10 -8.50
C VAL A 61 -3.84 2.18 -7.56
N GLY A 62 -4.94 2.69 -7.02
CA GLY A 62 -5.85 1.96 -6.14
C GLY A 62 -5.77 2.42 -4.69
N LEU A 63 -6.32 3.61 -4.42
CA LEU A 63 -6.43 4.14 -3.06
C LEU A 63 -7.62 3.53 -2.33
N ARG A 64 -7.49 3.37 -1.02
CA ARG A 64 -8.60 3.02 -0.12
C ARG A 64 -9.33 4.30 0.28
N ILE A 65 -10.65 4.22 0.38
CA ILE A 65 -11.52 5.32 0.79
C ILE A 65 -12.26 4.88 2.04
N ASP A 66 -12.02 5.60 3.13
CA ASP A 66 -12.62 5.35 4.44
C ASP A 66 -13.33 6.62 4.94
N TYR A 67 -14.14 6.49 5.99
CA TYR A 67 -14.71 7.64 6.67
C TYR A 67 -13.67 8.24 7.63
N PRO A 68 -13.55 9.57 7.72
CA PRO A 68 -12.75 10.17 8.76
C PRO A 68 -13.31 9.71 10.11
N ARG A 69 -12.44 9.24 11.00
CA ARG A 69 -12.83 8.90 12.35
C ARG A 69 -12.93 10.21 13.14
N ASP A 70 -14.10 10.50 13.69
CA ASP A 70 -14.26 11.63 14.59
C ASP A 70 -13.45 11.34 15.86
N GLU A 71 -12.48 12.22 16.16
CA GLU A 71 -11.63 12.11 17.35
C GLU A 71 -12.45 12.18 18.67
N GLU A 72 -13.72 12.59 18.61
CA GLU A 72 -14.59 12.79 19.78
C GLU A 72 -15.32 11.53 20.27
N GLU A 73 -15.36 10.42 19.50
CA GLU A 73 -16.11 9.22 19.88
C GLU A 73 -15.26 8.12 20.56
N ASP A 74 -13.95 8.32 20.69
CA ASP A 74 -13.04 7.42 21.42
C ASP A 74 -12.72 8.04 22.79
N TRP A 75 -13.62 7.88 23.76
CA TRP A 75 -13.32 8.00 25.20
C TRP A 75 -12.40 6.86 25.69
N GLY A 76 -11.38 6.56 24.90
CA GLY A 76 -10.39 5.52 25.15
C GLY A 76 -9.12 5.89 24.40
N ASP A 77 -8.00 5.90 25.12
CA ASP A 77 -6.62 6.18 24.69
C ASP A 77 -6.07 5.17 23.64
N GLY A 78 -6.91 4.70 22.73
CA GLY A 78 -6.59 3.70 21.73
C GLY A 78 -5.69 4.29 20.65
N ARG A 79 -4.38 4.10 20.77
CA ARG A 79 -3.45 4.44 19.68
C ARG A 79 -3.87 3.71 18.41
N VAL A 80 -3.84 4.40 17.28
CA VAL A 80 -4.20 3.85 15.97
C VAL A 80 -2.97 3.34 15.23
N CYS A 81 -3.16 2.29 14.43
CA CYS A 81 -2.12 1.76 13.57
C CYS A 81 -1.77 2.76 12.46
N GLU A 82 -0.49 3.10 12.30
CA GLU A 82 -0.02 4.00 11.23
C GLU A 82 -0.30 3.43 9.81
N GLN A 83 -0.36 2.10 9.67
CA GLN A 83 -0.51 1.43 8.38
C GLN A 83 -1.97 1.24 7.94
N CYS A 84 -2.84 0.77 8.85
CA CYS A 84 -4.24 0.46 8.52
C CYS A 84 -5.28 1.28 9.28
N ARG A 85 -4.84 2.20 10.16
CA ARG A 85 -5.69 3.12 10.93
C ARG A 85 -6.74 2.43 11.81
N ARG A 86 -6.60 1.12 12.05
CA ARG A 86 -7.38 0.38 13.06
C ARG A 86 -6.80 0.66 14.44
N THR A 87 -7.66 0.74 15.45
CA THR A 87 -7.25 0.83 16.86
C THR A 87 -6.31 -0.34 17.20
N ILE A 88 -5.17 -0.02 17.80
CA ILE A 88 -4.24 -1.03 18.32
C ILE A 88 -4.85 -1.56 19.63
N PRO A 89 -5.00 -2.88 19.78
CA PRO A 89 -5.53 -3.46 21.01
C PRO A 89 -4.75 -2.98 22.24
N GLN A 90 -5.46 -2.64 23.32
CA GLN A 90 -4.84 -2.14 24.55
C GLN A 90 -3.83 -3.14 25.13
N GLU A 91 -4.14 -4.44 25.12
CA GLU A 91 -3.22 -5.50 25.55
C GLU A 91 -1.85 -5.40 24.84
N ARG A 92 -1.84 -5.00 23.57
CA ARG A 92 -0.61 -4.80 22.80
C ARG A 92 0.11 -3.51 23.17
N LEU A 93 -0.62 -2.43 23.46
CA LEU A 93 -0.03 -1.18 23.94
C LEU A 93 0.53 -1.33 25.36
N GLU A 94 -0.08 -2.17 26.20
CA GLU A 94 0.42 -2.50 27.52
C GLU A 94 1.70 -3.34 27.45
N ALA A 95 1.75 -4.32 26.54
CA ALA A 95 2.96 -5.14 26.33
C ALA A 95 4.08 -4.40 25.59
N LEU A 96 3.74 -3.54 24.62
CA LEU A 96 4.65 -2.80 23.75
C LEU A 96 4.16 -1.35 23.60
N PRO A 97 4.48 -0.47 24.57
CA PRO A 97 3.98 0.89 24.59
C PRO A 97 4.48 1.74 23.43
N ASP A 98 5.56 1.36 22.74
CA ASP A 98 6.11 2.10 21.59
C ASP A 98 5.63 1.57 20.23
N THR A 99 4.72 0.59 20.21
CA THR A 99 4.21 0.02 18.95
C THR A 99 3.39 1.06 18.17
N LYS A 100 3.71 1.19 16.88
CA LYS A 100 3.05 2.11 15.94
C LYS A 100 2.10 1.41 14.97
N ILE A 101 2.25 0.09 14.84
CA ILE A 101 1.44 -0.75 13.94
C ILE A 101 0.73 -1.87 14.70
N CYS A 102 -0.39 -2.34 14.17
CA CYS A 102 -1.16 -3.45 14.73
C CYS A 102 -0.56 -4.82 14.34
N ILE A 103 -0.96 -5.89 15.04
CA ILE A 103 -0.47 -7.27 14.81
C ILE A 103 -0.66 -7.70 13.36
N ALA A 104 -1.85 -7.47 12.79
CA ALA A 104 -2.17 -7.88 11.42
C ALA A 104 -1.37 -7.13 10.35
N CYS A 105 -0.87 -5.94 10.69
CA CYS A 105 -0.01 -5.12 9.85
C CYS A 105 1.44 -5.58 9.97
N GLN A 106 1.92 -5.76 11.20
CA GLN A 106 3.23 -6.33 11.48
C GLN A 106 3.43 -7.69 10.82
N GLN A 107 2.46 -8.61 10.94
CA GLN A 107 2.54 -9.93 10.33
C GLN A 107 2.64 -9.88 8.81
N LYS A 108 1.99 -8.93 8.14
CA LYS A 108 2.10 -8.77 6.69
C LYS A 108 3.47 -8.27 6.26
N ASP A 109 4.06 -7.37 7.05
CA ASP A 109 5.41 -6.89 6.80
C ASP A 109 6.43 -8.01 7.03
N GLU A 110 6.24 -8.86 8.04
CA GLU A 110 7.09 -10.02 8.34
C GLU A 110 6.90 -11.20 7.35
N GLU A 111 5.68 -11.42 6.84
CA GLU A 111 5.38 -12.41 5.80
C GLU A 111 5.87 -11.99 4.40
N GLY A 112 6.26 -10.71 4.24
CA GLY A 112 6.96 -10.21 3.06
C GLY A 112 8.32 -10.87 2.92
N VAL A 113 8.31 -12.05 2.29
CA VAL A 113 9.44 -12.90 1.90
C VAL A 113 10.76 -12.13 1.81
N ASP A 114 11.62 -12.34 2.80
CA ASP A 114 13.05 -12.03 2.71
C ASP A 114 13.69 -13.03 1.72
N ASP A 115 13.39 -12.87 0.43
CA ASP A 115 14.10 -13.49 -0.70
C ASP A 115 15.43 -12.74 -0.95
N THR A 116 15.83 -11.83 -0.05
CA THR A 116 17.01 -10.98 -0.17
C THR A 116 18.28 -11.58 0.43
N MET A 117 18.32 -12.88 0.74
CA MET A 117 19.60 -13.57 0.83
C MET A 117 20.03 -14.03 -0.57
N PRO A 118 20.93 -13.30 -1.24
CA PRO A 118 21.50 -13.77 -2.50
C PRO A 118 22.22 -15.10 -2.27
N ASP A 119 21.95 -16.09 -3.13
CA ASP A 119 22.71 -17.33 -3.14
C ASP A 119 24.17 -17.02 -3.47
N PHE A 120 25.06 -17.23 -2.49
CA PHE A 120 26.49 -17.09 -2.67
C PHE A 120 27.11 -18.38 -3.21
N CYS A 121 28.09 -18.25 -4.10
CA CYS A 121 28.80 -19.41 -4.59
C CYS A 121 29.63 -20.06 -3.47
N PRO A 122 29.48 -21.38 -3.20
CA PRO A 122 30.23 -22.08 -2.16
C PRO A 122 31.75 -22.18 -2.43
N LYS A 123 32.21 -21.83 -3.65
CA LYS A 123 33.63 -21.87 -4.03
C LYS A 123 34.35 -20.54 -3.88
N CYS A 124 33.69 -19.43 -4.21
CA CYS A 124 34.35 -18.12 -4.29
C CYS A 124 33.62 -17.01 -3.53
N GLY A 125 32.45 -17.28 -2.96
CA GLY A 125 31.65 -16.29 -2.21
C GLY A 125 30.99 -15.22 -3.08
N GLU A 126 31.04 -15.33 -4.40
CA GLU A 126 30.40 -14.37 -5.32
C GLU A 126 28.89 -14.62 -5.44
N ILE A 127 28.10 -13.57 -5.66
CA ILE A 127 26.64 -13.68 -5.86
C ILE A 127 26.35 -14.48 -7.13
N MET A 128 25.53 -15.53 -7.01
CA MET A 128 25.09 -16.33 -8.15
C MET A 128 24.06 -15.56 -8.98
N MET A 129 24.15 -15.67 -10.31
CA MET A 129 23.24 -15.02 -11.25
C MET A 129 22.44 -16.04 -12.04
N GLN A 130 21.19 -15.73 -12.41
CA GLN A 130 20.40 -16.59 -13.28
C GLN A 130 20.99 -16.62 -14.71
N GLY A 131 21.42 -17.79 -15.15
CA GLY A 131 21.86 -18.06 -16.51
C GLY A 131 20.87 -18.96 -17.26
N THR A 132 20.85 -18.87 -18.58
CA THR A 132 20.10 -19.80 -19.44
C THR A 132 21.03 -20.81 -20.07
N SER A 133 20.71 -22.10 -19.96
CA SER A 133 21.40 -23.16 -20.70
C SER A 133 20.65 -23.46 -22.00
N ARG A 134 21.36 -23.43 -23.13
CA ARG A 134 20.84 -23.77 -24.46
C ARG A 134 21.28 -25.18 -24.82
N GLY A 135 20.41 -26.16 -24.65
CA GLY A 135 20.65 -27.54 -25.07
C GLY A 135 19.34 -28.29 -25.26
N GLY A 136 19.09 -28.81 -26.47
CA GLY A 136 17.97 -29.72 -26.75
C GLY A 136 16.57 -29.09 -26.79
N GLY A 137 16.43 -27.87 -27.31
CA GLY A 137 15.11 -27.29 -27.66
C GLY A 137 14.30 -26.67 -26.53
N LEU A 138 14.71 -26.80 -25.26
CA LEU A 138 14.07 -26.12 -24.12
C LEU A 138 15.07 -25.24 -23.36
N THR A 139 14.75 -23.96 -23.18
CA THR A 139 15.53 -23.05 -22.35
C THR A 139 15.34 -23.42 -20.88
N ARG A 140 16.42 -23.77 -20.18
CA ARG A 140 16.40 -23.99 -18.72
C ARG A 140 17.15 -22.86 -18.01
N TYR A 141 16.48 -22.23 -17.05
CA TYR A 141 17.08 -21.27 -16.13
C TYR A 141 17.80 -22.01 -15.00
N ARG A 142 19.05 -21.64 -14.71
CA ARG A 142 19.85 -22.18 -13.61
C ARG A 142 20.71 -21.08 -13.01
N LEU A 143 20.92 -21.11 -11.70
CA LEU A 143 21.87 -20.22 -11.04
C LEU A 143 23.30 -20.60 -11.46
N ARG A 144 24.08 -19.59 -11.84
CA ARG A 144 25.46 -19.71 -12.31
C ARG A 144 26.33 -18.68 -11.63
N CYS A 145 27.47 -19.12 -11.14
CA CYS A 145 28.52 -18.25 -10.65
C CYS A 145 29.22 -17.55 -11.84
N PRO A 146 29.23 -16.21 -11.94
CA PRO A 146 29.92 -15.51 -13.04
C PRO A 146 31.42 -15.77 -13.07
N ARG A 147 32.02 -16.03 -11.90
CA ARG A 147 33.46 -16.17 -11.75
C ARG A 147 33.97 -17.58 -11.98
N CYS A 148 33.17 -18.59 -11.63
CA CYS A 148 33.61 -19.97 -11.51
C CYS A 148 32.84 -20.97 -12.39
N GLY A 149 31.73 -20.53 -12.99
CA GLY A 149 31.06 -21.25 -14.08
C GLY A 149 29.98 -22.21 -13.63
#